data_AF-A0AAX1NCQ3-F1
#
_entry.id   AF-A0AAX1NCQ3-F1
#
_cell.length_a   1.000
_cell.length_b   1.000
_cell.length_c   1.000
_cell.angle_alpha   90.00
_cell.angle_beta   90.00
_cell.angle_gamma   90.00
#
_symmetry.space_group_name_H-M   'P 1'
#
loop_
_entity.id
_entity.type
_entity.pdbx_description
1 polymer ?
#
loop_
_entity_poly.entity_id
_entity_poly.type
_entity_poly.pdbx_seq_one_letter_code
_entity_poly.pdbx_strand_id
1 'polypeptide(L)'
;MNIKKIYLLFFATTLSVIALMYGLFPDWLISNFLILPENVSTDAAHILRAVTGLYLALVGWVYYSAMSNRFINETIFITGLFCAGLGVGRLFSIIIDGIPSPLLVIYVLMEIAIVPLVYFLLKDTKKTVLQSA
;
A
#
# COMPACT_ATOMS: atom_id res chain seq x y z
N MET A 1 13.17 -0.10 19.52
CA MET A 1 12.07 0.53 18.75
C MET A 1 10.96 -0.51 18.57
N ASN A 2 9.70 -0.17 18.83
CA ASN A 2 8.57 -1.10 18.74
C ASN A 2 8.44 -1.61 17.29
N ILE A 3 8.44 -2.93 17.07
CA ILE A 3 8.37 -3.59 15.75
C ILE A 3 7.22 -3.03 14.89
N LYS A 4 6.09 -2.69 15.52
CA LYS A 4 4.91 -2.11 14.90
C LYS A 4 5.17 -0.73 14.29
N LYS A 5 5.91 0.10 15.02
CA LYS A 5 6.29 1.44 14.55
C LYS A 5 7.27 1.35 13.38
N ILE A 6 8.20 0.39 13.41
CA ILE A 6 9.11 0.12 12.30
C ILE A 6 8.30 -0.26 11.06
N TYR A 7 7.35 -1.19 11.20
CA TYR A 7 6.44 -1.58 10.13
C TYR A 7 5.67 -0.39 9.55
N LEU A 8 5.05 0.45 10.40
CA LEU A 8 4.28 1.61 9.93
C LEU A 8 5.16 2.64 9.20
N LEU A 9 6.36 2.94 9.72
CA LEU A 9 7.27 3.87 9.06
C LEU A 9 7.79 3.32 7.73
N PHE A 10 8.10 2.02 7.68
CA PHE A 10 8.50 1.34 6.45
C PHE A 10 7.36 1.42 5.42
N PHE A 11 6.15 1.01 5.81
CA PHE A 11 4.96 1.04 4.97
C PHE A 11 4.68 2.44 4.42
N ALA A 12 4.65 3.46 5.29
CA ALA A 12 4.41 4.85 4.89
C ALA A 12 5.48 5.36 3.92
N THR A 13 6.75 5.03 4.16
CA THR A 13 7.87 5.48 3.31
C THR A 13 7.78 4.83 1.93
N THR A 14 7.59 3.51 1.86
CA THR A 14 7.41 2.80 0.58
C THR A 14 6.20 3.32 -0.18
N LEU A 15 5.06 3.48 0.49
CA LEU A 15 3.83 3.97 -0.15
C LEU A 15 3.96 5.44 -0.60
N SER A 16 4.70 6.28 0.13
CA SER A 16 4.98 7.67 -0.27
C SER A 16 5.72 7.73 -1.60
N VAL A 17 6.78 6.92 -1.75
CA VAL A 17 7.59 6.89 -2.98
C VAL A 17 6.71 6.46 -4.16
N ILE A 18 5.94 5.38 -4.00
CA ILE A 18 5.04 4.89 -5.05
C ILE A 18 3.98 5.95 -5.41
N ALA A 19 3.35 6.58 -4.41
CA ALA A 19 2.33 7.60 -4.63
C ALA A 19 2.88 8.81 -5.40
N LEU A 20 4.07 9.29 -5.03
CA LEU A 20 4.71 10.42 -5.71
C LEU A 20 5.11 10.08 -7.14
N MET A 21 5.57 8.85 -7.40
CA MET A 21 5.87 8.40 -8.76
C MET A 21 4.61 8.43 -9.65
N TYR A 22 3.46 7.97 -9.15
CA TYR A 22 2.19 8.04 -9.91
C TYR A 22 1.78 9.47 -10.25
N GLY A 23 2.00 10.42 -9.34
CA GLY A 23 1.49 11.78 -9.49
C GLY A 23 2.40 12.72 -10.27
N LEU A 24 3.70 12.67 -9.96
CA LEU A 24 4.70 13.59 -10.52
C LEU A 24 5.22 13.13 -11.89
N PHE A 25 5.38 11.82 -12.08
CA PHE A 25 6.00 11.25 -13.28
C PHE A 25 5.22 10.04 -13.84
N PRO A 26 3.93 10.20 -14.20
CA PRO A 26 3.10 9.10 -14.69
C PRO A 26 3.65 8.46 -15.97
N ASP A 27 4.11 9.27 -16.94
CA ASP A 27 4.67 8.76 -18.20
C ASP A 27 5.93 7.93 -17.97
N TRP A 28 6.86 8.45 -17.16
CA TRP A 28 8.10 7.75 -16.85
C TRP A 28 7.83 6.40 -16.18
N LEU A 29 6.87 6.34 -15.26
CA LEU A 29 6.51 5.10 -14.59
C LEU A 29 5.99 4.07 -15.61
N ILE A 30 5.04 4.48 -16.47
CA ILE A 30 4.40 3.56 -17.41
C ILE A 30 5.41 3.04 -18.45
N SER A 31 6.21 3.92 -19.04
CA SER A 31 7.20 3.53 -20.05
C SER A 31 8.28 2.60 -19.51
N ASN A 32 8.71 2.77 -18.25
CA ASN A 32 9.79 1.96 -17.68
C ASN A 32 9.32 0.64 -17.05
N PHE A 33 8.08 0.58 -16.54
CA PHE A 33 7.62 -0.55 -15.72
C PHE A 33 6.45 -1.35 -16.31
N LEU A 34 5.70 -0.78 -17.25
CA LEU A 34 4.51 -1.41 -17.83
C LEU A 34 4.70 -1.92 -19.26
N ILE A 35 5.90 -1.78 -19.85
CA ILE A 35 6.24 -2.31 -21.20
C ILE A 35 5.21 -1.87 -22.25
N LEU A 36 4.71 -0.64 -22.13
CA LEU A 36 3.80 -0.02 -23.08
C LEU A 36 4.53 1.17 -23.71
N PRO A 37 4.64 1.24 -25.05
CA PRO A 37 5.36 2.31 -25.73
C PRO A 37 4.53 3.60 -25.89
N GLU A 38 3.30 3.65 -25.37
CA GLU A 38 2.42 4.81 -25.51
C GLU A 38 2.46 5.74 -24.31
N ASN A 39 2.39 7.04 -24.60
CA ASN A 39 2.25 8.10 -23.59
C ASN A 39 0.92 7.96 -22.85
N VAL A 40 0.90 8.37 -21.59
CA VAL A 40 -0.30 8.31 -20.76
C VAL A 40 -1.29 9.35 -21.28
N SER A 41 -2.53 8.94 -21.51
CA SER A 41 -3.59 9.91 -21.86
C SER A 41 -3.77 10.93 -20.74
N THR A 42 -4.18 12.15 -21.07
CA THR A 42 -4.43 13.20 -20.06
C THR A 42 -5.40 12.72 -19.00
N ASP A 43 -6.44 11.98 -19.39
CA ASP A 43 -7.46 11.45 -18.49
C ASP A 43 -6.86 10.40 -17.53
N ALA A 44 -6.04 9.49 -18.03
CA ALA A 44 -5.32 8.53 -17.20
C ALA A 44 -4.37 9.22 -16.22
N ALA A 45 -3.68 10.29 -16.65
CA ALA A 45 -2.82 11.09 -15.77
C ALA A 45 -3.62 11.81 -14.66
N HIS A 46 -4.82 12.33 -14.97
CA HIS A 46 -5.71 12.91 -13.97
C HIS A 46 -6.16 11.87 -12.92
N ILE A 47 -6.50 10.64 -13.36
CA ILE A 47 -6.85 9.54 -12.46
C ILE A 47 -5.66 9.16 -11.57
N LEU A 48 -4.46 8.99 -12.14
CA LEU A 48 -3.26 8.65 -11.37
C LEU A 48 -2.94 9.70 -10.31
N ARG A 49 -3.08 10.99 -10.62
CA ARG A 49 -2.90 12.08 -9.65
C ARG A 49 -3.95 12.07 -8.53
N ALA A 50 -5.20 11.72 -8.84
CA ALA A 50 -6.23 11.54 -7.81
C ALA A 50 -5.88 10.37 -6.87
N VAL A 51 -5.42 9.25 -7.43
CA VAL A 51 -4.95 8.08 -6.65
C VAL A 51 -3.74 8.44 -5.79
N THR A 52 -2.80 9.24 -6.29
CA THR A 52 -1.69 9.80 -5.48
C THR A 52 -2.21 10.55 -4.27
N GLY A 53 -3.21 11.42 -4.43
CA GLY A 53 -3.82 12.15 -3.32
C GLY A 53 -4.41 11.21 -2.26
N LEU A 54 -5.12 10.16 -2.67
CA LEU A 54 -5.68 9.15 -1.78
C LEU A 54 -4.57 8.40 -1.00
N TYR A 55 -3.49 8.01 -1.68
CA TYR A 55 -2.37 7.32 -1.05
C TYR A 55 -1.61 8.22 -0.08
N LEU A 56 -1.39 9.49 -0.44
CA LEU A 56 -0.75 10.47 0.43
C LEU A 56 -1.59 10.78 1.67
N ALA A 57 -2.92 10.79 1.57
CA ALA A 57 -3.80 10.93 2.73
C ALA A 57 -3.63 9.75 3.70
N LEU A 58 -3.59 8.52 3.19
CA LEU A 58 -3.33 7.33 4.00
C LEU A 58 -1.94 7.37 4.64
N VAL A 59 -0.91 7.71 3.86
CA VAL A 59 0.47 7.90 4.34
C VAL A 59 0.52 8.93 5.47
N GLY A 60 -0.17 10.06 5.31
CA GLY A 60 -0.26 11.10 6.33
C GLY A 60 -0.85 10.57 7.64
N TRP A 61 -1.93 9.78 7.56
CA TRP A 61 -2.50 9.09 8.72
C TRP A 61 -1.51 8.11 9.36
N VAL A 62 -0.80 7.31 8.55
CA VAL A 62 0.18 6.32 9.05
C VAL A 62 1.34 7.01 9.76
N TYR A 63 1.91 8.07 9.17
CA TYR A 63 2.96 8.86 9.81
C TYR A 63 2.46 9.51 11.10
N TYR A 64 1.27 10.09 11.10
CA TYR A 64 0.66 10.66 12.31
C TYR A 64 0.54 9.63 13.43
N SER A 65 0.00 8.44 13.12
CA SER A 65 -0.12 7.35 14.08
C SER A 65 1.26 6.90 14.61
N ALA A 66 2.23 6.71 13.71
CA ALA A 66 3.58 6.29 14.07
C ALA A 66 4.33 7.32 14.94
N MET A 67 4.21 8.61 14.64
CA MET A 67 4.89 9.69 15.38
C MET A 67 4.23 9.96 16.73
N SER A 68 2.89 9.98 16.78
CA SER A 68 2.13 10.21 18.01
C SER A 68 2.06 8.99 18.93
N ASN A 69 2.46 7.80 18.45
CA ASN A 69 2.27 6.51 19.11
C ASN A 69 0.80 6.22 19.48
N ARG A 70 -0.16 6.85 18.79
CA ARG A 70 -1.60 6.64 18.97
C ARG A 70 -2.16 5.85 17.80
N PHE A 71 -3.22 5.08 18.05
CA PHE A 71 -3.94 4.32 17.02
C PHE A 71 -3.07 3.32 16.24
N ILE A 72 -1.99 2.80 16.85
CA ILE A 72 -1.01 1.96 16.15
C ILE A 72 -1.64 0.67 15.63
N ASN A 73 -2.46 0.01 16.44
CA ASN A 73 -3.07 -1.28 16.06
C ASN A 73 -4.16 -1.07 14.98
N GLU A 74 -4.95 -0.01 15.14
CA GLU A 74 -5.99 0.40 14.21
C GLU A 74 -5.37 0.77 12.86
N THR A 75 -4.25 1.49 12.88
CA THR A 75 -3.52 1.87 11.67
C THR A 75 -2.91 0.65 10.99
N ILE A 76 -2.33 -0.29 11.74
CA ILE A 76 -1.84 -1.58 11.18
C ILE A 76 -2.99 -2.38 10.54
N PHE A 77 -4.17 -2.38 11.14
CA PHE A 77 -5.33 -3.01 10.53
C PHE A 77 -5.74 -2.31 9.22
N ILE A 78 -5.76 -0.98 9.19
CA ILE A 78 -6.07 -0.19 8.00
C ILE A 78 -5.05 -0.46 6.89
N THR A 79 -3.74 -0.56 7.17
CA THR A 79 -2.75 -0.92 6.13
C THR A 79 -3.00 -2.30 5.55
N GLY A 80 -3.41 -3.26 6.38
CA GLY A 80 -3.84 -4.59 5.92
C GLY A 80 -5.09 -4.54 5.04
N LEU A 81 -6.10 -3.77 5.43
CA LEU A 81 -7.33 -3.59 4.65
C LEU A 81 -7.05 -2.91 3.30
N PHE A 82 -6.16 -1.92 3.29
CA PHE A 82 -5.71 -1.24 2.07
C PHE A 82 -5.02 -2.22 1.12
N CYS A 83 -4.05 -3.00 1.59
CA CYS A 83 -3.36 -3.99 0.77
C CYS A 83 -4.30 -5.11 0.29
N ALA A 84 -5.24 -5.57 1.13
CA ALA A 84 -6.26 -6.53 0.72
C ALA A 84 -7.16 -5.95 -0.38
N GLY A 85 -7.58 -4.70 -0.26
CA GLY A 85 -8.37 -4.01 -1.28
C GLY A 85 -7.65 -3.91 -2.64
N LEU A 86 -6.37 -3.54 -2.62
CA LEU A 86 -5.54 -3.52 -3.83
C LEU A 86 -5.38 -4.92 -4.43
N GLY A 87 -5.03 -5.91 -3.62
CA GLY A 87 -4.87 -7.29 -4.06
C GLY A 87 -6.14 -7.85 -4.69
N VAL A 88 -7.30 -7.61 -4.07
CA VAL A 88 -8.62 -8.01 -4.61
C VAL A 88 -8.91 -7.30 -5.93
N GLY A 89 -8.72 -5.98 -6.01
CA GLY A 89 -8.94 -5.22 -7.24
C GLY A 89 -8.06 -5.70 -8.40
N ARG A 90 -6.80 -6.02 -8.12
CA ARG A 90 -5.88 -6.59 -9.12
C ARG A 90 -6.24 -8.02 -9.52
N LEU A 91 -6.69 -8.86 -8.58
CA LEU A 91 -7.18 -10.20 -8.91
C LEU A 91 -8.38 -10.13 -9.84
N PHE A 92 -9.32 -9.21 -9.59
CA PHE A 92 -10.44 -8.96 -10.50
C PHE A 92 -9.95 -8.54 -11.90
N SER A 93 -9.01 -7.59 -11.98
CA SER A 93 -8.45 -7.18 -13.27
C SER A 93 -7.71 -8.32 -13.97
N ILE A 94 -6.96 -9.16 -13.26
CA ILE A 94 -6.28 -10.33 -13.85
C ILE A 94 -7.28 -11.32 -14.46
N ILE A 95 -8.40 -11.55 -13.78
CA ILE A 95 -9.44 -12.47 -14.24
C ILE A 95 -10.16 -11.93 -15.47
N ILE A 96 -10.39 -10.62 -15.55
CA ILE A 96 -11.17 -9.99 -16.63
C ILE A 96 -10.28 -9.61 -17.83
N ASP A 97 -9.14 -8.97 -17.56
CA ASP A 97 -8.27 -8.33 -18.55
C ASP A 97 -7.01 -9.16 -18.88
N GLY A 98 -6.73 -10.20 -18.09
CA GLY A 98 -5.57 -11.08 -18.27
C GLY A 98 -4.33 -10.70 -17.44
N ILE A 99 -3.22 -11.41 -17.68
CA ILE A 99 -2.02 -11.28 -16.85
C ILE A 99 -1.29 -9.96 -17.18
N PRO A 100 -1.06 -9.07 -16.20
CA PRO A 100 -0.36 -7.81 -16.40
C PRO A 100 1.16 -8.01 -16.49
N SER A 101 1.92 -6.93 -16.62
CA SER A 101 3.38 -7.01 -16.65
C SER A 101 3.95 -7.76 -15.43
N PRO A 102 5.11 -8.44 -15.56
CA PRO A 102 5.70 -9.22 -14.46
C PRO A 102 5.90 -8.44 -13.16
N LEU A 103 6.16 -7.13 -13.26
CA LEU A 103 6.26 -6.26 -12.09
C LEU A 103 4.94 -6.16 -11.32
N LEU A 104 3.82 -6.02 -12.02
CA LEU A 104 2.50 -5.92 -11.39
C LEU A 104 2.14 -7.22 -10.69
N VAL A 105 2.54 -8.36 -11.25
CA VAL A 105 2.40 -9.67 -10.59
C VAL A 105 3.18 -9.71 -9.27
N ILE A 106 4.42 -9.19 -9.24
CA ILE A 106 5.19 -9.06 -8.00
C ILE A 106 4.45 -8.17 -6.98
N TYR A 107 3.87 -7.05 -7.42
CA TYR A 107 3.08 -6.20 -6.52
C TYR A 107 1.86 -6.90 -5.95
N VAL A 108 1.12 -7.69 -6.74
CA VAL A 108 0.00 -8.50 -6.24
C VAL A 108 0.46 -9.45 -5.13
N LEU A 109 1.59 -10.13 -5.34
CA LEU A 109 2.14 -11.04 -4.34
C LEU A 109 2.54 -10.31 -3.05
N MET A 110 3.16 -9.13 -3.17
CA MET A 110 3.52 -8.30 -2.02
C MET A 110 2.28 -7.78 -1.28
N GLU A 111 1.26 -7.31 -1.99
CA GLU A 111 0.00 -6.81 -1.43
C GLU A 111 -0.71 -7.92 -0.64
N ILE A 112 -0.78 -9.14 -1.19
CA ILE A 112 -1.37 -10.30 -0.51
C ILE A 112 -0.50 -10.73 0.69
N ALA A 113 0.83 -10.68 0.58
CA ALA A 113 1.74 -11.07 1.67
C ALA A 113 1.70 -10.12 2.88
N ILE A 114 1.29 -8.86 2.71
CA ILE A 114 1.14 -7.92 3.82
C ILE A 114 -0.05 -8.31 4.73
N VAL A 115 -1.10 -8.95 4.19
CA VAL A 115 -2.28 -9.35 4.96
C VAL A 115 -1.95 -10.31 6.13
N PRO A 116 -1.26 -11.45 5.92
CA PRO A 116 -0.86 -12.31 7.02
C PRO A 116 0.15 -11.63 7.96
N LEU A 117 1.04 -10.78 7.45
CA LEU A 117 1.99 -10.02 8.28
C LEU A 117 1.24 -9.10 9.27
N VAL A 118 0.21 -8.38 8.81
CA VAL A 118 -0.67 -7.56 9.64
C VAL A 118 -1.36 -8.40 10.71
N TYR A 119 -1.89 -9.57 10.34
CA TYR A 119 -2.50 -10.49 11.29
C TYR A 119 -1.53 -10.91 12.41
N PHE A 120 -0.29 -11.27 12.07
CA PHE A 120 0.74 -11.62 13.07
C PHE A 120 1.08 -10.45 13.99
N LEU A 121 1.30 -9.25 13.43
CA LEU A 121 1.60 -8.05 14.21
C LEU A 121 0.49 -7.67 15.20
N LEU A 122 -0.77 -7.91 14.84
CA LEU A 122 -1.92 -7.64 15.71
C LEU A 122 -2.15 -8.73 16.75
N LYS A 123 -1.88 -10.01 16.41
CA LYS A 123 -2.04 -11.15 17.31
C LYS A 123 -1.18 -11.03 18.57
N ASP A 124 0.05 -10.53 18.44
CA ASP A 124 0.96 -10.36 19.58
C ASP A 124 0.44 -9.36 20.62
N THR A 125 -0.44 -8.44 20.22
CA THR A 125 -1.08 -7.48 21.14
C THR A 125 -2.06 -8.15 22.11
N LYS A 126 -2.81 -9.15 21.65
CA LYS A 126 -3.84 -9.79 22.49
C LYS A 126 -3.21 -10.59 23.64
N LYS A 127 -2.04 -11.19 23.43
CA LYS A 127 -1.34 -11.98 24.47
C LYS A 127 -0.87 -11.12 25.65
N THR A 128 -0.40 -9.89 25.40
CA THR A 128 0.11 -9.03 26.47
C THR A 128 -0.98 -8.52 27.41
N VAL A 129 -2.18 -8.23 26.89
CA VAL A 129 -3.32 -7.74 27.71
C VAL A 129 -3.89 -8.84 28.62
N LEU A 130 -3.89 -10.10 28.16
CA LEU A 130 -4.38 -11.26 28.93
C LEU A 130 -3.40 -11.76 30.00
N GLN A 131 -2.13 -11.34 29.97
CA GLN A 131 -1.12 -11.69 30.99
C GLN A 131 -0.99 -10.63 32.09
N SER A 132 -1.64 -9.48 31.93
CA SER A 132 -1.63 -8.37 32.88
C SER A 132 -2.99 -8.16 33.59
N ALA A 133 -3.95 -9.06 33.36
CA ALA A 133 -5.27 -9.11 34.00
C ALA A 133 -5.35 -10.33 34.90
#